data_AF-A0A662AY13-F1
#
_entry.id   AF-A0A662AY13-F1
#
_cell.length_a   1.000
_cell.length_b   1.000
_cell.length_c   1.000
_cell.angle_alpha   90.00
_cell.angle_beta   90.00
_cell.angle_gamma   90.00
#
_symmetry.space_group_name_H-M   'P 1'
#
loop_
_entity.id
_entity.type
_entity.pdbx_description
1 polymer ?
#
loop_
_entity_poly.entity_id
_entity_poly.type
_entity_poly.pdbx_seq_one_letter_code
_entity_poly.pdbx_strand_id
1 'polypeptide(L)'
;MKLKVSFIYGLLSLFAFNGTAQDLVDTNFEKEKPHEALIYPNPLSGEKFIVKSASKIKKVEVVNVIGKSINRTVNDNYALHELPIYIGNCDKGIYLVKVSFDDNKSIIKKLLVK
;
A
#
# COMPACT_ATOMS: atom_id res chain seq x y z
N MET A 1 43.30 -55.89 -25.75
CA MET A 1 44.31 -54.93 -25.23
C MET A 1 43.57 -53.75 -24.62
N LYS A 2 44.00 -53.32 -23.43
CA LYS A 2 43.31 -52.45 -22.48
C LYS A 2 43.12 -51.00 -22.97
N LEU A 3 41.98 -50.41 -22.58
CA LEU A 3 41.79 -49.05 -22.04
C LEU A 3 42.35 -47.85 -22.84
N LYS A 4 41.45 -47.00 -23.36
CA LYS A 4 41.61 -45.54 -23.33
C LYS A 4 40.31 -44.86 -22.93
N VAL A 5 39.82 -45.16 -21.72
CA VAL A 5 38.69 -44.46 -21.05
C VAL A 5 39.09 -43.04 -20.60
N SER A 6 40.32 -42.61 -20.86
CA SER A 6 40.86 -41.32 -20.43
C SER A 6 40.32 -40.09 -21.19
N PHE A 7 39.57 -40.25 -22.28
CA PHE A 7 39.11 -39.10 -23.08
C PHE A 7 37.73 -38.55 -22.66
N ILE A 8 36.99 -39.26 -21.82
CA ILE A 8 35.62 -38.88 -21.40
C ILE A 8 35.59 -38.02 -20.12
N TYR A 9 36.69 -37.99 -19.35
CA TYR A 9 36.76 -37.18 -18.12
C TYR A 9 37.19 -35.72 -18.36
N GLY A 10 37.55 -35.33 -19.59
CA GLY A 10 38.02 -33.97 -19.90
C GLY A 10 36.92 -32.93 -20.16
N LEU A 11 35.67 -33.34 -20.41
CA LEU A 11 34.59 -32.43 -20.82
C LEU A 11 33.57 -32.13 -19.71
N LEU A 12 33.74 -32.70 -18.51
CA LEU A 12 32.80 -32.56 -17.39
C LEU A 12 33.34 -31.69 -16.24
N SER A 13 34.34 -30.84 -16.47
CA SER A 13 34.90 -29.95 -15.45
C SER A 13 34.55 -28.46 -15.63
N LEU A 14 33.67 -28.10 -16.58
CA LEU A 14 33.33 -26.70 -16.88
C LEU A 14 32.08 -26.16 -16.16
N PHE A 15 31.48 -26.90 -15.23
CA PHE A 15 30.27 -26.46 -14.52
C PHE A 15 30.44 -26.32 -12.99
N ALA A 16 31.61 -25.90 -12.52
CA ALA A 16 31.77 -25.50 -11.11
C ALA A 16 31.62 -23.98 -10.96
N PHE A 17 30.40 -23.47 -11.17
CA PHE A 17 30.04 -22.10 -10.79
C PHE A 17 29.68 -22.09 -9.30
N ASN A 18 30.65 -21.79 -8.43
CA ASN A 18 30.39 -21.50 -7.02
C ASN A 18 29.92 -20.05 -6.90
N GLY A 19 28.64 -19.81 -7.17
CA GLY A 19 28.01 -18.54 -6.83
C GLY A 19 27.75 -18.48 -5.34
N THR A 20 28.57 -17.77 -4.58
CA THR A 20 28.18 -17.37 -3.21
C THR A 20 27.19 -16.21 -3.32
N ALA A 21 25.92 -16.46 -3.08
CA ALA A 21 24.95 -15.40 -2.85
C ALA A 21 25.24 -14.78 -1.47
N GLN A 22 25.97 -13.66 -1.43
CA GLN A 22 25.94 -12.79 -0.25
C GLN A 22 24.70 -11.91 -0.37
N ASP A 23 23.65 -12.32 0.33
CA ASP A 23 22.54 -11.42 0.64
C ASP A 23 23.09 -10.34 1.60
N LEU A 24 23.34 -9.15 1.06
CA LEU A 24 23.51 -7.95 1.88
C LEU A 24 22.13 -7.61 2.44
N VAL A 25 21.73 -8.28 3.52
CA VAL A 25 20.59 -7.85 4.33
C VAL A 25 21.01 -6.54 4.99
N ASP A 26 20.61 -5.43 4.36
CA ASP A 26 20.70 -4.11 4.96
C ASP A 26 19.82 -4.09 6.21
N THR A 27 20.42 -4.36 7.37
CA THR A 27 19.77 -4.37 8.68
C THR A 27 19.39 -2.97 9.18
N ASN A 28 19.41 -1.95 8.32
CA ASN A 28 18.71 -0.70 8.58
C ASN A 28 17.21 -0.90 8.37
N PHE A 29 16.58 -1.62 9.31
CA PHE A 29 15.16 -1.47 9.56
C PHE A 29 14.99 -0.07 10.18
N GLU A 30 15.09 0.99 9.37
CA GLU A 30 14.34 2.20 9.68
C GLU A 30 12.91 1.72 9.87
N LYS A 31 12.46 1.74 11.12
CA LYS A 31 11.13 1.29 11.49
C LYS A 31 10.16 2.24 10.82
N GLU A 32 9.77 1.93 9.58
CA GLU A 32 8.83 2.72 8.81
C GLU A 32 7.61 2.95 9.69
N LYS A 33 7.32 4.23 9.98
CA LYS A 33 6.15 4.56 10.78
C LYS A 33 4.92 4.02 10.04
N PRO A 34 4.04 3.26 10.71
CA PRO A 34 2.85 2.74 10.06
C PRO A 34 2.00 3.91 9.56
N HIS A 35 1.42 3.75 8.38
CA HIS A 35 0.51 4.75 7.85
C HIS A 35 -0.80 4.71 8.63
N GLU A 36 -1.19 5.85 9.17
CA GLU A 36 -2.42 6.00 9.93
C GLU A 36 -3.20 7.22 9.46
N ALA A 37 -4.52 7.12 9.50
CA ALA A 37 -5.41 8.24 9.27
C ALA A 37 -6.58 8.21 10.24
N LEU A 38 -6.94 9.40 10.72
CA LEU A 38 -8.14 9.67 11.50
C LEU A 38 -9.23 10.19 10.57
N ILE A 39 -10.47 9.74 10.82
CA ILE A 39 -11.65 10.15 10.07
C ILE A 39 -12.66 10.72 11.06
N TYR A 40 -13.04 11.99 10.89
CA TYR A 40 -13.98 12.65 11.78
C TYR A 40 -14.90 13.65 11.04
N PRO A 41 -16.15 13.82 11.51
CA PRO A 41 -16.78 13.02 12.56
C PRO A 41 -17.11 11.60 12.07
N ASN A 42 -17.09 10.63 12.99
CA ASN A 42 -17.58 9.28 12.77
C ASN A 42 -18.32 8.83 14.04
N PRO A 43 -19.65 8.69 14.04
CA PRO A 43 -20.53 8.70 12.87
C PRO A 43 -20.69 10.08 12.22
N LEU A 44 -20.93 10.09 10.91
CA LEU A 44 -21.16 11.28 10.09
C LEU A 44 -22.66 11.55 9.95
N SER A 45 -23.09 12.77 10.28
CA SER A 45 -24.50 13.22 10.15
C SER A 45 -24.75 14.15 8.96
N GLY A 46 -23.72 14.49 8.18
CA GLY A 46 -23.82 15.43 7.07
C GLY A 46 -23.05 14.94 5.86
N GLU A 47 -22.74 15.83 4.93
CA GLU A 47 -22.16 15.45 3.64
C GLU A 47 -20.63 15.52 3.60
N LYS A 48 -20.01 16.00 4.68
CA LYS A 48 -18.56 16.28 4.74
C LYS A 48 -17.91 15.66 5.98
N PHE A 49 -16.78 15.02 5.77
CA PHE A 49 -15.87 14.61 6.84
C PHE A 49 -14.43 15.00 6.50
N ILE A 50 -13.55 14.92 7.49
CA ILE A 50 -12.11 15.20 7.34
C ILE A 50 -11.33 13.90 7.47
N VAL A 51 -10.35 13.71 6.59
CA VAL A 51 -9.29 12.72 6.74
C VAL A 51 -8.03 13.43 7.20
N LYS A 52 -7.51 13.06 8.36
CA LYS A 52 -6.26 13.60 8.92
C LYS A 52 -5.19 12.53 8.99
N SER A 53 -3.97 12.84 8.57
CA SER A 53 -2.84 11.92 8.61
C SER A 53 -1.52 12.67 8.80
N ALA A 54 -0.59 12.04 9.52
CA ALA A 54 0.79 12.53 9.58
C ALA A 54 1.54 12.29 8.25
N SER A 55 1.25 11.17 7.58
CA SER A 55 1.77 10.85 6.25
C SER A 55 1.04 11.62 5.15
N LYS A 56 1.73 11.93 4.06
CA LYS A 56 1.18 12.68 2.91
C LYS A 56 0.08 11.88 2.22
N ILE A 57 -1.15 12.38 2.30
CA ILE A 57 -2.30 11.79 1.62
C ILE A 57 -2.20 12.15 0.14
N LYS A 58 -2.26 11.16 -0.75
CA LYS A 58 -2.30 11.31 -2.21
C LYS A 58 -3.72 11.29 -2.75
N LYS A 59 -4.54 10.37 -2.24
CA LYS A 59 -5.92 10.17 -2.72
C LYS A 59 -6.78 9.56 -1.63
N VAL A 60 -8.03 9.98 -1.56
CA VAL A 60 -9.08 9.35 -0.76
C VAL A 60 -10.20 8.87 -1.68
N GLU A 61 -10.66 7.64 -1.47
CA GLU A 61 -11.77 7.04 -2.19
C GLU A 61 -12.78 6.49 -1.20
N VAL A 62 -14.05 6.85 -1.36
CA VAL A 62 -15.16 6.37 -0.54
C VAL A 62 -15.99 5.41 -1.36
N VAL A 63 -16.16 4.19 -0.85
CA VAL A 63 -16.98 3.15 -1.48
C VAL A 63 -18.02 2.63 -0.50
N ASN A 64 -19.17 2.18 -1.01
CA ASN A 64 -20.12 1.43 -0.18
C ASN A 64 -19.64 -0.03 0.03
N VAL A 65 -20.38 -0.82 0.81
CA VAL A 65 -20.00 -2.20 1.17
C VAL A 65 -19.92 -3.17 -0.01
N ILE A 66 -20.56 -2.87 -1.15
CA ILE A 66 -20.45 -3.67 -2.39
C ILE A 66 -19.33 -3.18 -3.31
N GLY A 67 -18.58 -2.14 -2.92
CA GLY A 67 -17.46 -1.59 -3.68
C GLY A 67 -17.83 -0.51 -4.70
N LYS A 68 -19.08 -0.03 -4.74
CA LYS A 68 -19.48 1.10 -5.60
C LYS A 68 -18.80 2.38 -5.11
N SER A 69 -18.08 3.06 -6.00
CA SER A 69 -17.48 4.37 -5.74
C SER A 69 -18.55 5.44 -5.51
N ILE A 70 -18.44 6.15 -4.38
CA ILE A 70 -19.28 7.28 -3.97
C ILE A 70 -18.54 8.59 -4.24
N ASN A 71 -17.26 8.65 -3.87
CA ASN A 71 -16.42 9.82 -4.04
C ASN A 71 -14.96 9.40 -4.28
N ARG A 72 -14.24 10.19 -5.07
CA ARG A 72 -12.80 10.09 -5.25
C ARG A 72 -12.20 11.49 -5.24
N THR A 73 -11.39 11.79 -4.24
CA THR A 73 -10.69 13.07 -4.10
C THR A 73 -9.19 12.84 -4.19
N VAL A 74 -8.53 13.53 -5.13
CA VAL A 74 -7.07 13.59 -5.22
C VAL A 74 -6.60 14.79 -4.40
N ASN A 75 -5.50 14.63 -3.66
CA ASN A 75 -4.91 15.73 -2.92
C ASN A 75 -3.85 16.42 -3.79
N ASP A 76 -4.18 17.57 -4.33
CA ASP A 76 -3.24 18.38 -5.11
C ASP A 76 -2.31 19.23 -4.21
N ASN A 77 -2.61 19.31 -2.90
CA ASN A 77 -1.84 20.11 -1.94
C ASN A 77 -1.32 19.25 -0.77
N TYR A 78 -0.12 18.70 -0.95
CA TYR A 78 0.56 17.84 0.02
C TYR A 78 1.04 18.56 1.29
N ALA A 79 0.91 19.89 1.38
CA ALA A 79 1.30 20.65 2.57
C ALA A 79 0.26 20.53 3.71
N LEU A 80 -0.97 20.12 3.39
CA LEU A 80 -2.04 19.97 4.37
C LEU A 80 -2.10 18.54 4.89
N HIS A 81 -2.04 18.39 6.22
CA HIS A 81 -2.23 17.11 6.92
C HIS A 81 -3.70 16.68 7.04
N GLU A 82 -4.61 17.51 6.53
CA GLU A 82 -6.06 17.32 6.58
C GLU A 82 -6.64 17.51 5.18
N LEU A 83 -7.51 16.58 4.78
CA LEU A 83 -8.19 16.61 3.50
C LEU A 83 -9.71 16.52 3.72
N PRO A 84 -10.48 17.57 3.38
CA PRO A 84 -11.93 17.52 3.44
C PRO A 84 -12.49 16.67 2.30
N ILE A 85 -13.42 15.78 2.63
CA ILE A 85 -14.09 14.87 1.69
C ILE A 85 -15.58 15.14 1.71
N TYR A 86 -16.17 15.30 0.53
CA TYR A 86 -17.59 15.55 0.34
C TYR A 86 -18.22 14.36 -0.36
N ILE A 87 -19.17 13.69 0.29
CA ILE A 87 -19.86 12.49 -0.24
C ILE A 87 -21.30 12.78 -0.66
N GLY A 88 -21.73 14.04 -0.53
CA GLY A 88 -23.09 14.48 -0.86
C GLY A 88 -24.15 13.75 -0.04
N ASN A 89 -25.36 13.67 -0.60
CA ASN A 89 -26.49 13.00 0.02
C ASN A 89 -26.46 11.50 -0.32
N CYS A 90 -25.83 10.71 0.54
CA CYS A 90 -25.71 9.25 0.38
C CYS A 90 -26.57 8.52 1.42
N ASP A 91 -26.96 7.28 1.10
CA ASP A 91 -27.80 6.49 1.99
C ASP A 91 -27.12 6.23 3.34
N LYS A 92 -27.93 6.13 4.39
CA LYS A 92 -27.47 5.78 5.73
C LYS A 92 -26.84 4.40 5.73
N GLY A 93 -25.74 4.23 6.46
CA GLY A 93 -25.07 2.94 6.55
C GLY A 93 -23.56 3.03 6.65
N ILE A 94 -22.91 1.91 6.34
CA ILE A 94 -21.46 1.76 6.46
C ILE A 94 -20.80 1.97 5.10
N TYR A 95 -19.73 2.76 5.11
CA TYR A 95 -18.86 3.00 3.97
C TYR A 95 -17.41 2.66 4.31
N LEU A 96 -16.63 2.35 3.29
CA LEU A 96 -15.20 2.14 3.39
C LEU A 96 -14.48 3.34 2.78
N VAL A 97 -13.58 3.94 3.55
CA VAL A 97 -12.73 5.05 3.13
C VAL A 97 -11.33 4.53 2.93
N LYS A 98 -10.90 4.42 1.67
CA LYS A 98 -9.54 4.06 1.29
C LYS A 98 -8.69 5.32 1.22
N VAL A 99 -7.64 5.38 2.04
CA VAL A 99 -6.66 6.47 2.06
C VAL A 99 -5.38 5.93 1.42
N SER A 100 -4.96 6.54 0.31
CA SER A 100 -3.73 6.20 -0.40
C SER A 100 -2.69 7.30 -0.17
N PHE A 101 -1.46 6.90 0.13
CA PHE A 101 -0.35 7.80 0.43
C PHE A 101 0.56 7.97 -0.79
N ASP A 102 1.53 8.87 -0.69
CA ASP A 102 2.48 9.20 -1.77
C ASP A 102 3.46 8.06 -2.08
N ASP A 103 3.79 7.24 -1.08
CA ASP A 103 4.61 6.02 -1.21
C ASP A 103 3.86 4.79 -1.76
N ASN A 104 2.65 5.00 -2.29
CA ASN A 104 1.75 3.97 -2.84
C ASN A 104 1.20 2.96 -1.82
N LYS A 105 1.45 3.14 -0.52
CA LYS A 105 0.73 2.38 0.52
C LYS A 105 -0.70 2.89 0.65
N SER A 106 -1.59 2.05 1.19
CA SER A 106 -2.96 2.46 1.47
C SER A 106 -3.52 1.77 2.70
N ILE A 107 -4.45 2.45 3.37
CA ILE A 107 -5.23 1.90 4.48
C ILE A 107 -6.72 2.07 4.21
N ILE A 108 -7.53 1.27 4.87
CA ILE A 108 -9.00 1.36 4.81
C ILE A 108 -9.54 1.63 6.20
N LYS A 109 -10.47 2.57 6.32
CA LYS A 109 -11.20 2.89 7.54
C LYS A 109 -12.71 2.82 7.30
N LYS A 110 -13.45 2.43 8.34
CA LYS A 110 -14.92 2.36 8.30
C LYS A 110 -15.53 3.71 8.67
N LEU A 111 -16.50 4.18 7.90
CA LEU A 111 -17.30 5.38 8.18
C LEU A 111 -18.77 4.98 8.34
N LEU A 112 -19.41 5.40 9.44
CA LEU A 112 -20.85 5.23 9.64
C LEU A 112 -21.57 6.55 9.28
N VAL A 113 -22.50 6.51 8.33
CA VAL A 113 -23.37 7.63 7.95
C VAL A 113 -24.75 7.43 8.60
N LYS A 114 -25.26 8.47 9.26
CA LYS A 114 -26.48 8.46 10.09
C LYS A 114 -27.75 8.88 9.38
#